data_AF-A0A7J3VHC1-F1
#
_entry.id   AF-A0A7J3VHC1-F1
#
_cell.length_a   1.000
_cell.length_b   1.000
_cell.length_c   1.000
_cell.angle_alpha   90.00
_cell.angle_beta   90.00
_cell.angle_gamma   90.00
#
_symmetry.space_group_name_H-M   'P 1'
#
loop_
_entity.id
_entity.type
_entity.pdbx_description
1 polymer ?
#
loop_
_entity_poly.entity_id
_entity_poly.type
_entity_poly.pdbx_seq_one_letter_code
_entity_poly.pdbx_strand_id
1 'polypeptide(L)'
;MSEDIAKRIRDELLGKVLKQIQEGKILQREPDIVPVFMAFNEKEVGALSFANLDGELDYLAFKSKDDRAHKWCKDLFDEIWENSPKGEVRVKVA
;
A
#
# COMPACT_ATOMS: atom_id res chain seq x y z
N MET A 1 17.01 -0.45 8.16
CA MET A 1 16.44 -0.81 6.84
C MET A 1 15.55 0.28 6.23
N SER A 2 14.90 1.14 7.01
CA SER A 2 14.05 2.23 6.50
C SER A 2 14.81 3.33 5.74
N GLU A 3 16.01 3.72 6.20
CA GLU A 3 16.84 4.76 5.55
C GLU A 3 17.36 4.35 4.15
N ASP A 4 17.42 3.06 3.86
CA ASP A 4 18.06 2.52 2.66
C ASP A 4 17.09 2.50 1.46
N ILE A 5 15.78 2.32 1.71
CA ILE A 5 14.76 2.37 0.64
C ILE A 5 14.60 3.80 0.13
N ALA A 6 14.54 4.79 1.03
CA ALA A 6 14.41 6.19 0.64
C ALA A 6 15.60 6.67 -0.21
N LYS A 7 16.83 6.23 0.10
CA LYS A 7 18.04 6.54 -0.70
C LYS A 7 18.08 5.84 -2.06
N ARG A 8 17.34 4.73 -2.23
CA ARG A 8 17.30 3.94 -3.48
C ARG A 8 16.22 4.42 -4.44
N ILE A 9 15.24 5.20 -3.98
CA ILE A 9 14.23 5.82 -4.83
C ILE A 9 14.81 7.13 -5.34
N ARG A 10 15.06 7.21 -6.66
CA ARG A 10 15.56 8.44 -7.30
C ARG A 10 14.61 9.60 -7.02
N ASP A 11 15.14 10.78 -6.69
CA ASP A 11 14.36 12.00 -6.43
C ASP A 11 13.37 12.32 -7.55
N GLU A 12 13.75 12.05 -8.80
CA GLU A 12 12.88 12.19 -9.97
C GLU A 12 11.61 11.31 -9.88
N LEU A 13 11.74 10.08 -9.37
CA LEU A 13 10.61 9.17 -9.19
C LEU A 13 9.71 9.66 -8.05
N LEU A 14 10.29 10.14 -6.93
CA LEU A 14 9.52 10.75 -5.84
C LEU A 14 8.73 11.97 -6.34
N GLY A 15 9.38 12.88 -7.09
CA GLY A 15 8.73 14.05 -7.67
C GLY A 15 7.57 13.68 -8.61
N LYS A 16 7.76 12.64 -9.45
CA LYS A 16 6.70 12.12 -10.32
C LYS A 16 5.51 11.58 -9.52
N VAL A 17 5.76 10.74 -8.51
CA VAL A 17 4.69 10.16 -7.66
C VAL A 17 3.91 11.28 -6.96
N LEU A 18 4.60 12.26 -6.39
CA LEU A 18 3.96 13.38 -5.70
C LEU A 18 3.08 14.21 -6.63
N LYS A 19 3.56 14.49 -7.85
CA LYS A 19 2.76 15.16 -8.87
C LYS A 19 1.49 14.37 -9.21
N GLN A 20 1.58 13.04 -9.33
CA GLN A 20 0.40 12.20 -9.59
C GLN A 20 -0.60 12.21 -8.43
N ILE A 21 -0.13 12.26 -7.18
CA ILE A 21 -1.00 12.40 -6.00
C ILE A 21 -1.70 13.78 -6.01
N GLN A 22 -0.95 14.85 -6.28
CA GLN A 22 -1.49 16.22 -6.36
C GLN A 22 -2.52 16.38 -7.49
N GLU A 23 -2.30 15.72 -8.62
CA GLU A 23 -3.24 15.68 -9.75
C GLU A 23 -4.44 14.74 -9.52
N GLY A 24 -4.51 14.04 -8.38
CA GLY A 24 -5.60 13.12 -8.04
C GLY A 24 -5.58 11.80 -8.82
N LYS A 25 -4.47 11.48 -9.49
CA LYS A 25 -4.29 10.22 -10.25
C LYS A 25 -3.87 9.06 -9.36
N ILE A 26 -3.19 9.36 -8.25
CA ILE A 26 -2.96 8.42 -7.15
C ILE A 26 -3.80 8.90 -5.98
N LEU A 27 -4.68 8.02 -5.50
CA LEU A 27 -5.47 8.27 -4.30
C LEU A 27 -4.77 7.64 -3.11
N GLN A 28 -4.85 8.32 -1.97
CA GLN A 28 -4.31 7.84 -0.71
C GLN A 28 -5.32 8.07 0.40
N ARG A 29 -5.43 7.09 1.31
CA ARG A 29 -6.15 7.19 2.58
C ARG A 29 -5.27 6.70 3.72
N GLU A 30 -5.59 7.14 4.93
CA GLU A 30 -4.78 6.89 6.14
C GLU A 30 -5.63 6.23 7.23
N PRO A 31 -5.83 4.90 7.18
CA PRO A 31 -6.44 4.15 8.28
C PRO A 31 -5.60 4.22 9.57
N ASP A 32 -6.26 4.16 10.72
CA ASP A 32 -5.59 4.09 12.03
C ASP A 32 -4.86 2.75 12.23
N ILE A 33 -5.42 1.66 11.72
CA ILE A 33 -4.89 0.30 11.86
C ILE A 33 -4.99 -0.41 10.50
N VAL A 34 -3.88 -1.01 10.07
CA VAL A 34 -3.85 -1.89 8.91
C VAL A 34 -3.24 -3.23 9.34
N PRO A 35 -4.04 -4.31 9.43
CA PRO A 35 -3.58 -5.59 9.95
C PRO A 35 -2.77 -6.42 8.93
N VAL A 36 -2.69 -5.94 7.68
CA VAL A 36 -2.08 -6.67 6.55
C VAL A 36 -1.36 -5.72 5.60
N PHE A 37 -0.31 -6.20 4.95
CA PHE A 37 0.22 -5.56 3.75
C PHE A 37 -0.40 -6.21 2.52
N MET A 38 -0.94 -5.40 1.59
CA MET A 38 -1.58 -5.89 0.38
C MET A 38 -1.16 -5.08 -0.84
N ALA A 39 -0.88 -5.78 -1.95
CA ALA A 39 -0.75 -5.22 -3.27
C ALA A 39 -1.38 -6.16 -4.30
N PHE A 40 -2.39 -5.69 -5.03
CA PHE A 40 -3.13 -6.46 -6.01
C PHE A 40 -3.63 -5.56 -7.14
N ASN A 41 -4.05 -6.16 -8.24
CA ASN A 41 -4.70 -5.48 -9.37
C ASN A 41 -6.04 -6.17 -9.67
N GLU A 42 -6.73 -5.83 -10.76
CA GLU A 42 -8.03 -6.41 -11.13
C GLU A 42 -7.98 -7.91 -11.44
N LYS A 43 -6.80 -8.50 -11.61
CA LYS A 43 -6.60 -9.88 -12.08
C LYS A 43 -5.97 -10.79 -11.03
N GLU A 44 -5.13 -10.27 -10.14
CA GLU A 44 -4.35 -11.11 -9.23
C GLU A 44 -3.87 -10.39 -7.97
N VAL A 45 -3.58 -11.18 -6.94
CA VAL A 45 -2.88 -10.75 -5.72
C VAL A 45 -1.38 -10.87 -5.94
N GLY A 46 -0.70 -9.72 -5.99
CA GLY A 46 0.75 -9.62 -6.20
C GLY A 46 1.56 -9.74 -4.91
N ALA A 47 0.96 -9.36 -3.77
CA ALA A 47 1.49 -9.56 -2.44
C ALA A 47 0.37 -9.47 -1.39
N LEU A 48 0.37 -10.41 -0.45
CA LEU A 48 -0.43 -10.37 0.78
C LEU A 48 0.46 -10.86 1.93
N SER A 49 0.77 -10.01 2.90
CA SER A 49 1.50 -10.36 4.11
C SER A 49 0.68 -10.03 5.35
N PHE A 50 0.83 -10.86 6.37
CA PHE A 50 0.21 -10.68 7.66
C PHE A 50 1.26 -10.24 8.68
N ALA A 51 0.82 -9.52 9.71
CA ALA A 51 1.67 -9.31 10.86
C ALA A 51 1.91 -10.64 11.59
N ASN A 52 3.12 -10.84 12.09
CA ASN A 52 3.44 -11.93 13.01
C ASN A 52 2.87 -11.64 14.41
N LEU A 53 3.10 -12.55 15.36
CA LEU A 53 2.59 -12.39 16.74
C LEU A 53 3.16 -11.16 17.47
N ASP A 54 4.28 -10.62 17.00
CA ASP A 54 4.92 -9.42 17.52
C ASP A 54 4.45 -8.13 16.79
N GLY A 55 3.52 -8.26 15.84
CA GLY A 55 2.97 -7.15 15.06
C GLY A 55 3.84 -6.73 13.87
N GLU A 56 4.95 -7.43 13.60
CA GLU A 56 5.83 -7.13 12.49
C GLU A 56 5.37 -7.84 11.21
N LEU A 57 5.38 -7.13 10.09
CA LEU A 57 5.13 -7.75 8.79
C LEU A 57 6.30 -8.67 8.42
N ASP A 58 6.00 -9.93 8.08
CA ASP A 58 7.01 -10.90 7.69
C ASP A 58 7.65 -10.63 6.31
N TYR A 59 6.98 -9.82 5.49
CA TYR A 59 7.28 -9.54 4.07
C TYR A 59 7.53 -10.78 3.19
N LEU A 60 7.16 -11.98 3.64
CA LEU A 60 7.27 -13.21 2.86
C LEU A 60 6.29 -13.21 1.69
N ALA A 61 5.13 -12.56 1.90
CA ALA A 61 4.09 -12.21 0.96
C ALA A 61 3.57 -13.37 0.07
N PHE A 62 2.29 -13.70 0.24
CA PHE A 62 1.58 -14.63 -0.63
C PHE A 62 1.20 -13.97 -1.96
N LYS A 63 1.23 -14.77 -3.04
CA LYS A 63 0.71 -14.40 -4.37
C LYS A 63 -0.39 -15.37 -4.76
N SER A 64 -1.40 -14.88 -5.45
CA SER A 64 -2.52 -15.74 -5.87
C SER A 64 -3.22 -15.21 -7.12
N LYS A 65 -3.68 -16.14 -7.96
CA LYS A 65 -4.64 -15.91 -9.06
C LYS A 65 -6.02 -16.53 -8.77
N ASP A 66 -6.22 -17.07 -7.57
CA ASP A 66 -7.51 -17.64 -7.17
C ASP A 66 -8.51 -16.51 -6.90
N ASP A 67 -9.68 -16.59 -7.54
CA ASP A 67 -10.73 -15.57 -7.45
C ASP A 67 -11.20 -15.32 -6.01
N ARG A 68 -11.15 -16.34 -5.14
CA ARG A 68 -11.57 -16.18 -3.73
C ARG A 68 -10.52 -15.39 -2.94
N ALA A 69 -9.24 -15.64 -3.20
CA ALA A 69 -8.16 -14.86 -2.58
C ALA A 69 -8.20 -13.41 -3.06
N HIS A 70 -8.43 -13.20 -4.36
CA HIS A 70 -8.60 -11.86 -4.93
C HIS A 70 -9.80 -11.14 -4.33
N LYS A 71 -10.97 -11.79 -4.30
CA LYS A 71 -12.18 -11.25 -3.69
C LYS A 71 -11.97 -10.87 -2.23
N TRP A 72 -11.33 -11.73 -1.44
CA TRP A 72 -11.04 -11.45 -0.04
C TRP A 72 -10.18 -10.18 0.13
N CYS A 73 -9.11 -10.05 -0.66
CA CYS A 73 -8.28 -8.84 -0.64
C CYS A 73 -9.06 -7.59 -1.04
N LYS A 74 -9.93 -7.71 -2.06
CA LYS A 74 -10.77 -6.60 -2.52
C LYS A 74 -11.76 -6.17 -1.45
N ASP A 75 -12.52 -7.12 -0.88
CA ASP A 75 -13.53 -6.84 0.14
C ASP A 75 -12.88 -6.17 1.38
N LEU A 76 -11.71 -6.66 1.82
CA LEU A 76 -10.98 -6.06 2.93
C LEU A 76 -10.44 -4.66 2.59
N PHE A 77 -9.90 -4.48 1.37
CA PHE A 77 -9.44 -3.18 0.91
C PHE A 77 -10.59 -2.16 0.88
N ASP A 78 -11.74 -2.52 0.30
CA ASP A 78 -12.90 -1.62 0.19
C ASP A 78 -13.38 -1.18 1.58
N GLU A 79 -13.53 -2.13 2.52
CA GLU A 79 -13.95 -1.85 3.90
C GLU A 79 -12.99 -0.89 4.61
N ILE A 80 -11.69 -1.13 4.54
CA ILE A 80 -10.68 -0.25 5.15
C ILE A 80 -10.73 1.11 4.46
N TRP A 81 -10.76 1.12 3.13
CA TRP A 81 -10.69 2.33 2.32
C TRP A 81 -11.86 3.25 2.61
N GLU A 82 -13.09 2.75 2.55
CA GLU A 82 -14.32 3.54 2.75
C GLU A 82 -14.33 4.23 4.13
N ASN A 83 -13.82 3.55 5.15
CA ASN A 83 -13.75 4.04 6.53
C ASN A 83 -12.50 4.86 6.88
N SER A 84 -11.56 5.02 5.93
CA SER A 84 -10.32 5.76 6.19
C SER A 84 -10.42 7.23 5.77
N PRO A 85 -9.82 8.19 6.52
CA PRO A 85 -9.70 9.57 6.09
C PRO A 85 -8.79 9.70 4.86
N LYS A 86 -8.94 10.81 4.11
CA LYS A 86 -8.05 11.16 3.01
C LYS A 86 -6.63 11.31 3.54
N GLY A 87 -5.66 10.69 2.86
CA GLY A 87 -4.26 10.75 3.26
C GLY A 87 -3.63 12.11 3.00
N GLU A 88 -2.61 12.45 3.79
CA GLU A 88 -1.88 13.69 3.68
C GLU A 88 -0.48 13.44 3.11
N VAL A 89 -0.09 14.25 2.13
CA VAL A 89 1.27 14.20 1.58
C VAL A 89 2.20 14.96 2.52
N ARG A 90 3.02 14.23 3.28
CA ARG A 90 3.96 14.80 4.28
C ARG A 90 5.40 14.90 3.78
N VAL A 91 5.69 14.44 2.56
CA VAL A 91 7.04 14.50 1.98
C VAL A 91 7.28 15.89 1.39
N LYS A 92 8.30 16.59 1.91
CA LYS A 92 8.87 17.77 1.26
C LYS A 92 9.95 17.30 0.28
N VAL A 93 9.71 17.44 -1.02
CA VAL A 93 10.80 17.34 -2.00
C VAL A 93 11.53 18.67 -1.98
N ALA A 94 12.83 18.61 -1.68
CA ALA A 94 13.73 19.75 -1.72
C ALA A 94 14.06 20.13 -3.17
#